data_AF-A0A7Z1AY08-F1
#
_entry.id   AF-A0A7Z1AY08-F1
#
_cell.length_a   1.000
_cell.length_b   1.000
_cell.length_c   1.000
_cell.angle_alpha   90.00
_cell.angle_beta   90.00
_cell.angle_gamma   90.00
#
_symmetry.space_group_name_H-M   'P 1'
#
loop_
_entity.id
_entity.type
_entity.pdbx_description
1 polymer ?
#
loop_
_entity_poly.entity_id
_entity_poly.type
_entity_poly.pdbx_seq_one_letter_code
_entity_poly.pdbx_strand_id
1 'polypeptide(L)'
;MAEPVLVSIAAALAAKAATSLYELVRRTFAGREDAEAALTAAEGAAPDSAEVAALADQLAAAERADPEFATELRGIWGQVGATDGGVVNQITGTVSGKVVQARDIQGGISF
;
A
#
# COMPACT_ATOMS: atom_id res chain seq x y z
N MET A 1 10.40 10.56 8.71
CA MET A 1 10.41 9.15 8.30
C MET A 1 9.03 8.79 7.83
N ALA A 2 8.90 8.30 6.61
CA ALA A 2 7.66 7.74 6.09
C ALA A 2 7.15 6.58 6.96
N GLU A 3 5.82 6.45 7.03
CA GLU A 3 5.18 5.36 7.75
C GLU A 3 5.55 3.98 7.14
N PRO A 4 5.63 2.91 7.94
CA PRO A 4 6.01 1.58 7.45
C PRO A 4 5.16 1.07 6.27
N VAL A 5 3.88 1.44 6.23
CA VAL A 5 2.97 1.11 5.14
C VAL A 5 3.37 1.78 3.82
N LEU A 6 3.84 3.03 3.86
CA LEU A 6 4.28 3.77 2.68
C LEU A 6 5.57 3.20 2.11
N VAL A 7 6.46 2.68 2.97
CA VAL A 7 7.66 1.95 2.53
C VAL A 7 7.27 0.67 1.80
N SER A 8 6.27 -0.06 2.31
CA SER A 8 5.77 -1.29 1.67
C SER A 8 5.11 -1.00 0.32
N ILE A 9 4.33 0.08 0.22
CA ILE A 9 3.74 0.56 -1.04
C ILE A 9 4.84 0.98 -2.03
N ALA A 10 5.85 1.73 -1.57
CA ALA A 10 6.98 2.14 -2.40
C ALA A 10 7.77 0.93 -2.94
N ALA A 11 8.00 -0.09 -2.13
CA ALA A 11 8.63 -1.33 -2.57
C ALA A 11 7.78 -2.09 -3.60
N ALA A 12 6.46 -2.13 -3.42
CA ALA A 12 5.55 -2.76 -4.40
C ALA A 12 5.52 -2.00 -5.74
N LEU A 13 5.60 -0.67 -5.69
CA LEU A 13 5.73 0.20 -6.88
C LEU A 13 7.07 -0.04 -7.58
N ALA A 14 8.17 -0.10 -6.84
CA ALA A 14 9.51 -0.41 -7.34
C ALA A 14 9.54 -1.76 -8.08
N ALA A 15 8.87 -2.77 -7.53
CA ALA A 15 8.74 -4.09 -8.13
C ALA A 15 7.75 -4.15 -9.32
N LYS A 16 7.04 -3.05 -9.63
CA LYS A 16 5.94 -2.99 -10.61
C LYS A 16 4.85 -4.06 -10.38
N ALA A 17 4.66 -4.46 -9.12
CA ALA A 17 3.75 -5.55 -8.75
C ALA A 17 2.27 -5.13 -8.79
N ALA A 18 1.99 -3.83 -8.82
CA ALA A 18 0.63 -3.28 -8.78
C ALA A 18 0.44 -2.12 -9.78
N THR A 19 -0.03 -2.44 -10.98
CA THR A 19 -0.25 -1.44 -12.05
C THR A 19 -1.21 -0.33 -11.62
N SER A 20 -2.29 -0.65 -10.89
CA SER A 20 -3.25 0.36 -10.43
C SER A 20 -2.64 1.35 -9.43
N LEU A 21 -1.73 0.90 -8.55
CA LEU A 21 -0.99 1.80 -7.66
C LEU A 21 -0.04 2.68 -8.44
N TYR A 22 0.66 2.11 -9.43
CA TYR A 22 1.59 2.86 -10.26
C TYR A 22 0.88 3.99 -11.01
N GLU A 23 -0.26 3.72 -11.65
CA GLU A 23 -1.01 4.74 -12.38
C GLU A 23 -1.56 5.85 -11.46
N LEU A 24 -2.05 5.49 -10.26
CA LEU A 24 -2.49 6.46 -9.26
C LEU A 24 -1.35 7.39 -8.84
N VAL A 25 -0.19 6.81 -8.48
CA VAL A 25 0.97 7.58 -8.02
C VAL A 25 1.53 8.43 -9.15
N ARG A 26 1.64 7.89 -10.36
CA ARG A 26 2.06 8.64 -11.55
C ARG A 26 1.16 9.83 -11.83
N ARG A 27 -0.17 9.65 -11.78
CA ARG A 27 -1.15 10.74 -11.95
C ARG A 27 -0.96 11.82 -10.89
N THR A 28 -0.77 11.43 -9.64
CA THR A 28 -0.62 12.35 -8.50
C THR A 28 0.73 13.08 -8.53
N PHE A 29 1.75 12.44 -9.09
CA PHE A 29 3.09 12.99 -9.17
C PHE A 29 3.27 13.88 -10.40
N ALA A 30 2.36 13.80 -11.37
CA ALA A 30 2.39 14.59 -12.60
C ALA A 30 2.59 16.10 -12.32
N GLY A 31 3.65 16.67 -12.87
CA GLY A 31 4.02 18.08 -12.69
C GLY A 31 4.82 18.38 -11.43
N ARG A 32 5.22 17.36 -10.64
CA ARG A 32 6.14 17.49 -9.51
C ARG A 32 7.46 16.77 -9.83
N GLU A 33 8.43 17.50 -10.37
CA GLU A 33 9.70 16.95 -10.87
C GLU A 33 10.41 16.05 -9.84
N ASP A 34 10.52 16.48 -8.58
CA ASP A 34 11.15 15.70 -7.53
C ASP A 34 10.43 14.38 -7.23
N ALA A 35 9.10 14.38 -7.32
CA ALA A 35 8.28 13.21 -7.05
C ALA A 35 8.35 12.21 -8.22
N GLU A 36 8.26 12.70 -9.46
CA GLU A 36 8.42 11.89 -10.67
C GLU A 36 9.81 11.24 -10.76
N ALA A 37 10.85 12.00 -10.39
CA ALA A 37 12.23 11.50 -10.32
C ALA A 37 12.34 10.37 -9.28
N ALA A 38 11.75 10.54 -8.09
CA ALA A 38 11.75 9.50 -7.06
C ALA A 38 11.00 8.23 -7.50
N LEU A 39 9.86 8.37 -8.18
CA LEU A 39 9.11 7.23 -8.73
C LEU A 39 9.94 6.47 -9.76
N THR A 40 10.61 7.18 -10.66
CA THR A 40 11.46 6.60 -11.70
C THR A 40 12.70 5.94 -11.11
N ALA A 41 13.35 6.58 -10.14
CA ALA A 41 14.55 6.06 -9.49
C ALA A 41 14.29 4.78 -8.69
N ALA A 42 13.09 4.63 -8.12
CA ALA A 42 12.72 3.42 -7.40
C ALA A 42 12.42 2.23 -8.33
N GLU A 43 12.20 2.42 -9.64
CA GLU A 43 11.85 1.33 -10.55
C GLU A 43 12.96 0.28 -10.63
N GLY A 44 12.66 -0.96 -10.23
CA GLY A 44 13.63 -2.06 -10.20
C GLY A 44 14.65 -1.99 -9.06
N ALA A 45 14.54 -1.01 -8.16
CA ALA A 45 15.39 -0.91 -6.99
C ALA A 45 15.06 -1.98 -5.93
N ALA A 46 16.02 -2.27 -5.05
CA ALA A 46 15.81 -3.21 -3.95
C ALA A 46 14.85 -2.61 -2.89
N PRO A 47 13.99 -3.42 -2.23
CA PRO A 47 13.01 -2.91 -1.26
C PRO A 47 13.57 -2.09 -0.10
N ASP A 48 14.83 -2.29 0.27
CA ASP A 48 15.57 -1.62 1.33
C ASP A 48 16.49 -0.50 0.83
N SER A 49 16.41 -0.15 -0.45
CA SER A 49 17.27 0.85 -1.06
C SER A 49 16.88 2.28 -0.68
N ALA A 50 17.83 3.20 -0.86
CA ALA A 50 17.59 4.62 -0.59
C ALA A 50 16.53 5.23 -1.53
N GLU A 51 16.40 4.70 -2.75
CA GLU A 51 15.41 5.10 -3.75
C GLU A 51 13.99 4.75 -3.29
N VAL A 52 13.78 3.56 -2.72
CA VAL A 52 12.48 3.15 -2.16
C VAL A 52 12.11 4.02 -0.95
N ALA A 53 13.08 4.31 -0.08
CA ALA A 53 12.87 5.21 1.06
C ALA A 53 12.50 6.63 0.59
N ALA A 54 13.18 7.16 -0.43
CA ALA A 54 12.89 8.47 -1.00
C ALA A 54 11.50 8.53 -1.64
N LEU A 55 11.07 7.48 -2.35
CA LEU A 55 9.72 7.37 -2.87
C LEU A 55 8.68 7.35 -1.74
N ALA A 56 8.94 6.63 -0.65
CA ALA A 56 8.04 6.59 0.51
C ALA A 56 7.87 7.98 1.16
N ASP A 57 8.94 8.78 1.24
CA ASP A 57 8.87 10.15 1.74
C ASP A 57 8.06 11.08 0.80
N GLN A 58 8.18 10.89 -0.52
CA GLN A 58 7.35 11.62 -1.50
C GLN A 58 5.87 11.23 -1.42
N LEU A 59 5.57 9.95 -1.21
CA LEU A 59 4.19 9.50 -0.93
C LEU A 59 3.65 10.15 0.34
N ALA A 60 4.43 10.19 1.42
CA ALA A 60 4.03 10.85 2.67
C ALA A 60 3.79 12.35 2.50
N ALA A 61 4.56 13.02 1.63
CA ALA A 61 4.33 14.42 1.29
C ALA A 61 3.05 14.61 0.47
N ALA A 62 2.78 13.70 -0.47
CA ALA A 62 1.57 13.69 -1.27
C ALA A 62 0.31 13.47 -0.42
N GLU A 63 0.32 12.51 0.51
CA GLU A 63 -0.82 12.27 1.42
C GLU A 63 -1.13 13.48 2.32
N ARG A 64 -0.10 14.21 2.73
CA ARG A 64 -0.27 15.44 3.53
C ARG A 64 -0.84 16.60 2.72
N ALA A 65 -0.51 16.66 1.44
CA ALA A 65 -1.01 17.70 0.53
C ALA A 65 -2.43 17.39 0.03
N ASP A 66 -2.75 16.10 -0.13
CA ASP A 66 -4.01 15.60 -0.68
C ASP A 66 -4.54 14.41 0.15
N PRO A 67 -5.49 14.66 1.08
CA PRO A 67 -6.14 13.61 1.86
C PRO A 67 -7.01 12.65 1.03
N GLU A 68 -7.48 13.06 -0.15
CA GLU A 68 -8.26 12.19 -1.04
C GLU A 68 -7.33 11.15 -1.67
N PHE A 69 -6.16 11.57 -2.14
CA PHE A 69 -5.09 10.66 -2.57
C PHE A 69 -4.71 9.66 -1.47
N ALA A 70 -4.59 10.12 -0.22
CA ALA A 70 -4.28 9.24 0.92
C ALA A 70 -5.34 8.14 1.13
N THR A 71 -6.60 8.44 0.82
CA THR A 71 -7.72 7.49 0.90
C THR A 71 -7.70 6.51 -0.27
N GLU A 72 -7.51 7.02 -1.49
CA GLU A 72 -7.44 6.20 -2.71
C GLU A 72 -6.24 5.24 -2.66
N LEU A 73 -5.07 5.72 -2.22
CA LEU A 73 -3.84 4.93 -2.09
C LEU A 73 -4.03 3.76 -1.12
N ARG A 74 -4.62 4.02 0.06
CA ARG A 74 -4.92 2.96 1.05
C ARG A 74 -6.00 2.00 0.54
N GLY A 75 -6.99 2.50 -0.20
CA GLY A 75 -8.03 1.69 -0.82
C GLY A 75 -7.45 0.67 -1.80
N ILE A 76 -6.64 1.13 -2.76
CA ILE A 76 -6.00 0.26 -3.75
C ILE A 76 -5.00 -0.69 -3.07
N TRP A 77 -4.20 -0.21 -2.10
CA TRP A 77 -3.26 -1.06 -1.36
C TRP A 77 -3.97 -2.19 -0.61
N GLY A 78 -5.13 -1.92 0.00
CA GLY A 78 -5.96 -2.95 0.62
C GLY A 78 -6.41 -4.04 -0.35
N GLN A 79 -6.67 -3.69 -1.61
CA GLN A 79 -7.02 -4.65 -2.66
C GLN A 79 -5.81 -5.48 -3.12
N VAL A 80 -4.63 -4.85 -3.23
CA VAL A 80 -3.38 -5.54 -3.60
C VAL A 80 -2.94 -6.53 -2.50
N GLY A 81 -3.05 -6.13 -1.23
CA GLY A 81 -2.78 -7.01 -0.09
C GLY A 81 -3.74 -8.20 -0.01
N ALA A 82 -4.99 -8.06 -0.47
CA ALA A 82 -5.96 -9.15 -0.54
C ALA A 82 -5.61 -10.21 -1.60
N THR A 83 -4.86 -9.83 -2.66
CA THR A 83 -4.46 -10.73 -3.75
C THR A 83 -3.16 -11.51 -3.48
N ASP A 84 -2.27 -11.02 -2.61
CA ASP A 84 -0.96 -11.66 -2.31
C ASP A 84 -0.98 -12.52 -1.03
N GLY A 85 -2.17 -13.03 -0.67
CA GLY A 85 -2.40 -13.90 0.49
C GLY A 85 -2.64 -13.16 1.81
N GLY A 86 -2.82 -11.84 1.81
CA GLY A 86 -3.25 -11.08 2.98
C GLY A 86 -4.76 -11.21 3.20
N VAL A 87 -5.18 -11.58 4.40
CA VAL A 87 -6.61 -11.61 4.74
C VAL A 87 -7.01 -10.22 5.22
N VAL A 88 -7.82 -9.52 4.41
CA VAL A 88 -8.50 -8.28 4.84
C VAL A 88 -9.93 -8.65 5.22
N ASN A 89 -10.28 -8.41 6.48
CA ASN A 89 -11.46 -8.99 7.10
C ASN A 89 -12.27 -7.87 7.76
N GLN A 90 -13.19 -7.29 7.01
CA GLN A 90 -13.97 -6.11 7.43
C GLN A 90 -15.35 -6.56 7.95
N ILE A 91 -15.59 -6.38 9.25
CA ILE A 91 -16.89 -6.66 9.88
C ILE A 91 -17.58 -5.32 10.16
N THR A 92 -18.76 -5.11 9.59
CA THR A 92 -19.62 -3.96 9.90
C THR A 92 -21.01 -4.43 10.32
N GLY A 93 -21.54 -3.89 11.44
CA GLY A 93 -22.83 -4.27 12.04
C GLY A 93 -22.72 -4.83 13.46
N THR A 94 -23.86 -5.02 14.14
CA THR A 94 -23.91 -5.64 15.47
C THR A 94 -23.75 -7.15 15.34
N VAL A 95 -22.64 -7.69 15.84
CA VAL A 95 -22.42 -9.14 15.92
C VAL A 95 -23.01 -9.66 17.23
N SER A 96 -23.98 -10.57 17.15
CA SER A 96 -24.63 -11.20 18.30
C SER A 96 -24.06 -12.59 18.67
N GLY A 97 -22.92 -12.99 18.08
CA GLY A 97 -22.30 -14.31 18.25
C GLY A 97 -20.77 -14.31 18.16
N LYS A 98 -20.13 -15.50 18.17
CA LYS A 98 -18.67 -15.64 18.05
C LYS A 98 -18.23 -15.37 16.61
N VAL A 99 -17.21 -14.54 16.43
CA VAL A 99 -16.56 -14.32 15.14
C VAL A 99 -15.16 -14.92 15.18
N VAL A 100 -14.85 -15.75 14.20
CA VAL A 100 -13.50 -16.26 13.97
C VAL A 100 -13.02 -15.76 12.61
N GLN A 101 -11.86 -15.12 12.62
CA GLN A 101 -11.13 -14.69 11.43
C GLN A 101 -9.77 -15.37 11.46
N ALA A 102 -9.47 -16.17 10.44
CA ALA A 102 -8.19 -16.86 10.33
C ALA A 102 -7.76 -16.93 8.86
N ARG A 103 -6.45 -16.87 8.62
CA ARG A 103 -5.83 -17.06 7.30
C ARG A 103 -5.68 -18.52 6.95
N ASP A 104 -5.04 -19.28 7.83
CA ASP A 104 -4.86 -20.73 7.71
C ASP A 104 -5.27 -21.39 9.03
N ILE A 105 -6.10 -22.42 8.95
CA ILE A 105 -6.46 -23.27 10.09
C ILE A 105 -5.93 -24.66 9.78
N GLN A 106 -4.98 -25.11 10.59
CA GLN A 106 -4.46 -26.48 10.54
C GLN A 106 -4.89 -27.18 11.84
N GLY A 107 -6.07 -27.79 11.82
CA GLY A 107 -6.73 -28.38 12.98
C GLY A 107 -8.23 -28.08 13.03
N GLY A 108 -8.91 -28.44 14.13
CA GLY A 108 -10.34 -28.18 14.31
C GLY A 108 -10.61 -26.92 15.15
N ILE A 109 -11.55 -26.08 14.70
CA ILE A 109 -12.12 -25.00 15.52
C ILE A 109 -13.33 -25.55 16.27
N SER A 110 -13.36 -25.36 17.59
CA SER A 110 -14.50 -25.71 18.45
C SER A 110 -15.08 -24.44 19.07
N PHE A 111 -16.41 -24.32 19.12
CA PHE A 111 -17.14 -23.14 19.59
C PHE A 111 -17.90 -23.41 20.88
#